data_AF-A0A8J7VEH3-F1
#
_entry.id   AF-A0A8J7VEH3-F1
#
_cell.length_a   1.000
_cell.length_b   1.000
_cell.length_c   1.000
_cell.angle_alpha   90.00
_cell.angle_beta   90.00
_cell.angle_gamma   90.00
#
_symmetry.space_group_name_H-M   'P 1'
#
loop_
_entity.id
_entity.type
_entity.pdbx_description
1 polymer ?
#
loop_
_entity_poly.entity_id
_entity_poly.type
_entity_poly.pdbx_seq_one_letter_code
_entity_poly.pdbx_strand_id
1 'polypeptide(L)'
;MKLTPALLLFGAIASLAHAQVSVVNDSAWSSPVANAYVGGSSGLNYYGSSGSTGNLSLTGDSTNLLTLNTIGGGRGLAVTFATQSLASVGDSITASIQFKMAGPVYTSTSNNFRIALHNNTGGTAISANNFANTNTNFVGYVGYMAAVSVDFADSTPVALFDKVSSGNALIGQATEGTQFTTLAQGGPNVSPADTPALAAGTNYTASLVITRIASGVNIAYSLTGGSVGSTFTFDTDDTSSAVTSFNTLLLHVNSGTWDTTQLQNVNVSLTAIPEPSTYAALAGLLTLGLVAWRRRQAAHTAA
;
A
#
# COMPACT_ATOMS: atom_id res chain seq x y z
N MET A 1 7.59 1.60 54.02
CA MET A 1 8.08 1.99 52.68
C MET A 1 7.03 1.58 51.65
N LYS A 2 6.07 2.46 51.32
CA LYS A 2 4.94 2.19 50.41
C LYS A 2 5.08 3.06 49.16
N LEU A 3 5.98 2.65 48.26
CA LEU A 3 6.05 3.15 46.89
C LEU A 3 5.39 2.09 46.02
N THR A 4 4.27 2.39 45.35
CA THR A 4 3.80 1.84 44.03
C THR A 4 2.27 1.86 43.89
N PRO A 5 1.69 3.04 43.57
CA PRO A 5 0.74 3.06 42.44
C PRO A 5 1.12 4.06 41.33
N ALA A 6 1.90 5.09 41.67
CA ALA A 6 2.24 6.16 40.72
C ALA A 6 3.16 5.69 39.57
N LEU A 7 4.03 4.71 39.82
CA LEU A 7 5.00 4.23 38.83
C LEU A 7 4.36 3.34 37.74
N LEU A 8 3.25 2.66 38.04
CA LEU A 8 2.48 1.87 37.07
C LEU A 8 1.68 2.75 36.11
N LEU A 9 1.30 3.97 36.53
CA LEU A 9 0.52 4.89 35.71
C LEU A 9 1.37 5.62 34.66
N PHE A 10 2.64 5.91 34.96
CA PHE A 10 3.57 6.50 33.99
C PHE A 10 4.00 5.51 32.90
N GLY A 11 4.09 4.20 33.20
CA GLY A 11 4.37 3.16 32.20
C GLY A 11 3.27 3.02 31.14
N ALA A 12 2.01 3.30 31.49
CA ALA A 12 0.86 3.17 30.58
C ALA A 12 0.73 4.34 29.58
N ILE A 13 1.34 5.50 29.85
CA ILE A 13 1.26 6.69 28.98
C ILE A 13 2.30 6.61 27.85
N ALA A 14 3.44 5.96 28.10
CA ALA A 14 4.48 5.75 27.09
C ALA A 14 4.13 4.63 26.08
N SER A 15 3.09 3.84 26.35
CA SER A 15 2.66 2.71 25.51
C SER A 15 1.26 2.87 24.92
N LEU A 16 0.79 4.10 24.71
CA LEU A 16 -0.37 4.34 23.85
C LEU A 16 0.01 3.90 22.43
N ALA A 17 -0.21 2.61 22.19
CA ALA A 17 0.13 1.93 20.96
C ALA A 17 -0.53 2.64 19.79
N HIS A 18 0.25 2.96 18.77
CA HIS A 18 -0.26 3.37 17.46
C HIS A 18 -1.28 2.31 17.02
N ALA A 19 -2.54 2.72 16.89
CA ALA A 19 -3.60 1.81 16.47
C ALA A 19 -3.48 1.62 14.95
N GLN A 20 -2.94 0.48 14.54
CA GLN A 20 -3.00 0.04 13.16
C GLN A 20 -4.39 -0.53 12.89
N VAL A 21 -5.10 0.06 11.93
CA VAL A 21 -6.40 -0.42 11.46
C VAL A 21 -6.19 -1.13 10.14
N SER A 22 -6.54 -2.40 10.07
CA SER A 22 -6.56 -3.12 8.78
C SER A 22 -7.80 -2.70 7.98
N VAL A 23 -7.57 -2.18 6.78
CA VAL A 23 -8.59 -1.69 5.84
C VAL A 23 -8.90 -2.73 4.78
N VAL A 24 -7.86 -3.41 4.31
CA VAL A 24 -7.93 -4.59 3.44
C VAL A 24 -7.08 -5.67 4.08
N ASN A 25 -7.60 -6.89 4.18
CA ASN A 25 -6.81 -8.05 4.58
C ASN A 25 -7.37 -9.28 3.86
N ASP A 26 -6.73 -9.65 2.76
CA ASP A 26 -7.14 -10.79 1.95
C ASP A 26 -5.98 -11.76 1.79
N SER A 27 -6.02 -12.81 2.60
CA SER A 27 -5.07 -13.92 2.60
C SER A 27 -5.74 -15.24 2.17
N ALA A 28 -7.02 -15.21 1.81
CA ALA A 28 -7.84 -16.40 1.60
C ALA A 28 -9.02 -16.14 0.66
N TRP A 29 -8.75 -15.64 -0.54
CA TRP A 29 -9.11 -16.27 -1.82
C TRP A 29 -10.51 -16.91 -1.98
N SER A 30 -11.59 -16.42 -1.36
CA SER A 30 -12.78 -17.27 -1.13
C SER A 30 -13.74 -17.49 -2.32
N SER A 31 -13.57 -16.84 -3.48
CA SER A 31 -14.28 -17.24 -4.71
C SER A 31 -13.71 -16.59 -5.98
N PRO A 32 -13.10 -17.35 -6.90
CA PRO A 32 -12.89 -16.90 -8.28
C PRO A 32 -14.18 -17.15 -9.05
N VAL A 33 -14.95 -16.12 -9.34
CA VAL A 33 -15.70 -16.25 -10.59
C VAL A 33 -14.74 -15.85 -11.69
N ALA A 34 -14.33 -16.80 -12.53
CA ALA A 34 -13.63 -16.46 -13.77
C ALA A 34 -14.46 -15.36 -14.46
N ASN A 35 -13.85 -14.20 -14.71
CA ASN A 35 -14.50 -13.00 -15.26
C ASN A 35 -15.56 -12.27 -14.42
N ALA A 36 -15.76 -12.58 -13.13
CA ALA A 36 -16.68 -11.79 -12.30
C ALA A 36 -16.03 -11.34 -10.99
N TYR A 37 -16.30 -10.08 -10.66
CA TYR A 37 -16.34 -9.50 -9.33
C TYR A 37 -16.10 -10.52 -8.20
N VAL A 38 -14.94 -10.45 -7.55
CA VAL A 38 -14.76 -11.09 -6.26
C VAL A 38 -15.31 -10.10 -5.24
N GLY A 39 -16.56 -10.28 -4.83
CA GLY A 39 -17.10 -9.54 -3.70
C GLY A 39 -16.45 -10.09 -2.45
N GLY A 40 -15.55 -9.32 -1.82
CA GLY A 40 -15.06 -9.66 -0.50
C GLY A 40 -16.21 -9.57 0.51
N SER A 41 -16.15 -10.38 1.58
CA SER A 41 -17.12 -10.43 2.68
C SER A 41 -17.21 -9.14 3.53
N SER A 42 -16.73 -8.01 3.02
CA SER A 42 -16.62 -6.72 3.73
C SER A 42 -16.77 -5.49 2.82
N GLY A 43 -17.43 -5.60 1.66
CA GLY A 43 -17.61 -4.47 0.73
C GLY A 43 -16.36 -4.11 -0.09
N LEU A 44 -15.42 -5.05 -0.22
CA LEU A 44 -14.27 -4.94 -1.10
C LEU A 44 -14.64 -5.41 -2.50
N ASN A 45 -14.27 -4.62 -3.51
CA ASN A 45 -14.52 -4.95 -4.91
C ASN A 45 -13.19 -5.11 -5.63
N TYR A 46 -12.98 -6.29 -6.24
CA TYR A 46 -11.82 -6.56 -7.08
C TYR A 46 -12.18 -6.44 -8.56
N TYR A 47 -11.36 -5.70 -9.30
CA TYR A 47 -11.52 -5.51 -10.74
C TYR A 47 -10.27 -5.93 -11.51
N GLY A 48 -10.47 -6.42 -12.73
CA GLY A 48 -9.39 -6.73 -13.68
C GLY A 48 -9.27 -5.74 -14.85
N SER A 49 -8.07 -5.61 -15.40
CA SER A 49 -7.83 -4.85 -16.64
C SER A 49 -8.34 -5.58 -17.89
N SER A 50 -8.71 -4.85 -18.94
CA SER A 50 -9.05 -5.45 -20.25
C SER A 50 -7.84 -5.74 -21.13
N GLY A 51 -7.98 -6.69 -22.06
CA GLY A 51 -7.08 -6.76 -23.21
C GLY A 51 -6.68 -8.14 -23.74
N SER A 52 -6.87 -9.24 -23.03
CA SER A 52 -6.70 -10.58 -23.63
C SER A 52 -7.37 -11.69 -22.83
N THR A 53 -7.66 -12.80 -23.51
CA THR A 53 -8.37 -14.01 -23.04
C THR A 53 -7.68 -14.78 -21.89
N GLY A 54 -6.66 -14.20 -21.24
CA GLY A 54 -5.92 -14.78 -20.12
C GLY A 54 -6.42 -14.21 -18.79
N ASN A 55 -7.26 -14.98 -18.11
CA ASN A 55 -8.09 -14.59 -16.98
C ASN A 55 -7.29 -14.13 -15.74
N LEU A 56 -7.89 -13.24 -14.91
CA LEU A 56 -7.70 -13.37 -13.46
C LEU A 56 -8.35 -14.70 -13.07
N SER A 57 -7.54 -15.63 -12.58
CA SER A 57 -8.00 -16.95 -12.18
C SER A 57 -7.49 -17.24 -10.79
N LEU A 58 -8.28 -17.87 -9.93
CA LEU A 58 -7.68 -18.50 -8.75
C LEU A 58 -7.15 -19.86 -9.16
N THR A 59 -5.94 -20.16 -8.72
CA THR A 59 -5.42 -21.52 -8.84
C THR A 59 -6.11 -22.34 -7.75
N GLY A 60 -6.88 -23.35 -8.15
CA GLY A 60 -7.67 -24.21 -7.24
C GLY A 60 -6.84 -25.22 -6.45
N ASP A 61 -5.66 -24.82 -5.97
CA ASP A 61 -4.95 -25.57 -4.96
C ASP A 61 -5.56 -25.30 -3.57
N SER A 62 -5.15 -26.08 -2.56
CA SER A 62 -5.63 -25.96 -1.18
C SER A 62 -5.33 -24.60 -0.51
N THR A 63 -4.73 -23.63 -1.22
CA THR A 63 -4.37 -22.31 -0.72
C THR A 63 -5.14 -21.15 -1.38
N ASN A 64 -5.99 -21.41 -2.40
CA ASN A 64 -6.82 -20.40 -3.07
C ASN A 64 -6.04 -19.12 -3.46
N LEU A 65 -4.96 -19.23 -4.25
CA LEU A 65 -4.15 -18.06 -4.65
C LEU A 65 -4.71 -17.31 -5.87
N LEU A 66 -4.84 -15.99 -5.80
CA LEU A 66 -5.27 -15.19 -6.96
C LEU A 66 -4.13 -15.08 -7.97
N THR A 67 -4.38 -15.53 -9.19
CA THR A 67 -3.37 -15.62 -10.25
C THR A 67 -3.64 -14.58 -11.34
N LEU A 68 -2.65 -13.74 -11.62
CA LEU A 68 -2.62 -12.81 -12.74
C LEU A 68 -1.79 -13.46 -13.86
N ASN A 69 -2.45 -13.83 -14.96
CA ASN A 69 -1.81 -14.38 -16.14
C ASN A 69 -1.55 -13.27 -17.17
N THR A 70 -0.27 -12.95 -17.36
CA THR A 70 0.22 -11.87 -18.24
C THR A 70 0.59 -12.34 -19.66
N ILE A 71 0.31 -13.60 -19.99
CA ILE A 71 0.48 -14.14 -21.34
C ILE A 71 -0.46 -13.38 -22.30
N GLY A 72 0.13 -12.73 -23.30
CA GLY A 72 -0.61 -11.97 -24.32
C GLY A 72 -1.15 -10.62 -23.86
N GLY A 73 -0.75 -10.09 -22.69
CA GLY A 73 -1.08 -8.72 -22.28
C GLY A 73 -0.83 -8.46 -20.79
N GLY A 74 -0.49 -7.21 -20.44
CA GLY A 74 -0.34 -6.82 -19.04
C GLY A 74 -1.64 -7.03 -18.24
N ARG A 75 -1.52 -7.17 -16.92
CA ARG A 75 -2.64 -7.43 -16.02
C ARG A 75 -2.62 -6.50 -14.83
N GLY A 76 -3.75 -5.84 -14.61
CA GLY A 76 -4.01 -5.05 -13.43
C GLY A 76 -5.06 -5.68 -12.51
N LEU A 77 -4.91 -5.42 -11.22
CA LEU A 77 -5.92 -5.65 -10.19
C LEU A 77 -6.24 -4.30 -9.54
N ALA A 78 -7.52 -4.00 -9.35
CA ALA A 78 -7.94 -2.86 -8.54
C ALA A 78 -8.77 -3.34 -7.36
N VAL A 79 -8.55 -2.76 -6.18
CA VAL A 79 -9.29 -3.01 -4.94
C VAL A 79 -9.83 -1.68 -4.45
N THR A 80 -11.15 -1.53 -4.37
CA THR A 80 -11.77 -0.34 -3.78
C THR A 80 -12.15 -0.58 -2.33
N PHE A 81 -11.93 0.41 -1.47
CA PHE A 81 -12.25 0.37 -0.04
C PHE A 81 -12.75 1.75 0.44
N ALA A 82 -13.26 1.83 1.68
CA ALA A 82 -13.72 3.10 2.25
C ALA A 82 -12.57 4.11 2.36
N THR A 83 -12.81 5.37 2.01
CA THR A 83 -11.75 6.40 2.01
C THR A 83 -11.07 6.52 3.37
N GLN A 84 -9.75 6.35 3.35
CA GLN A 84 -8.85 6.57 4.47
C GLN A 84 -8.15 7.91 4.27
N SER A 85 -7.96 8.69 5.33
CA SER A 85 -7.29 9.99 5.25
C SER A 85 -6.15 10.09 6.27
N LEU A 86 -5.04 10.67 5.85
CA LEU A 86 -3.89 11.01 6.68
C LEU A 86 -4.08 12.44 7.21
N ALA A 87 -4.72 12.54 8.38
CA ALA A 87 -5.15 13.81 8.96
C ALA A 87 -4.00 14.54 9.67
N SER A 88 -3.12 13.79 10.32
CA SER A 88 -2.02 14.30 11.14
C SER A 88 -0.66 13.95 10.57
N VAL A 89 0.35 14.77 10.87
CA VAL A 89 1.74 14.45 10.55
C VAL A 89 2.14 13.14 11.23
N GLY A 90 2.73 12.24 10.45
CA GLY A 90 3.12 10.90 10.82
C GLY A 90 2.02 9.84 10.65
N ASP A 91 0.79 10.22 10.33
CA ASP A 91 -0.20 9.25 9.85
C ASP A 91 0.33 8.58 8.59
N SER A 92 0.17 7.26 8.49
CA SER A 92 0.61 6.51 7.31
C SER A 92 -0.44 5.52 6.83
N ILE A 93 -0.54 5.35 5.51
CA ILE A 93 -1.23 4.21 4.89
C ILE A 93 -0.20 3.31 4.24
N THR A 94 -0.34 2.01 4.46
CA THR A 94 0.57 0.98 3.95
C THR A 94 -0.21 -0.02 3.12
N ALA A 95 0.17 -0.19 1.85
CA ALA A 95 -0.23 -1.31 1.03
C ALA A 95 0.90 -2.34 0.97
N SER A 96 0.63 -3.58 1.38
CA SER A 96 1.59 -4.68 1.42
C SER A 96 1.05 -5.88 0.65
N ILE A 97 1.84 -6.36 -0.31
CA ILE A 97 1.47 -7.42 -1.23
C ILE A 97 2.52 -8.53 -1.15
N GLN A 98 2.07 -9.71 -0.75
CA GLN A 98 2.85 -10.94 -0.86
C GLN A 98 2.51 -11.62 -2.18
N PHE A 99 3.52 -11.88 -3.00
CA PHE A 99 3.34 -12.48 -4.31
C PHE A 99 4.45 -13.48 -4.64
N LYS A 100 4.13 -14.39 -5.55
CA LYS A 100 5.06 -15.34 -6.15
C LYS A 100 5.08 -15.16 -7.65
N MET A 101 6.28 -15.15 -8.23
CA MET A 101 6.45 -15.21 -9.67
C MET A 101 6.44 -16.67 -10.10
N ALA A 102 5.30 -17.19 -10.54
CA ALA A 102 5.12 -18.63 -10.78
C ALA A 102 5.53 -19.07 -12.20
N GLY A 103 5.80 -18.12 -13.09
CA GLY A 103 6.23 -18.38 -14.46
C GLY A 103 7.67 -17.93 -14.74
N PRO A 104 8.24 -18.36 -15.88
CA PRO A 104 9.50 -17.86 -16.42
C PRO A 104 9.51 -16.32 -16.59
N VAL A 105 10.70 -15.73 -16.46
CA VAL A 105 10.98 -14.28 -16.60
C VAL A 105 11.68 -14.07 -17.94
N TYR A 106 11.12 -13.21 -18.80
CA TYR A 106 11.47 -13.24 -20.22
C TYR A 106 12.30 -12.08 -20.75
N THR A 107 12.28 -10.89 -20.17
CA THR A 107 13.16 -9.77 -20.60
C THR A 107 13.13 -8.63 -19.58
N SER A 108 14.21 -7.84 -19.51
CA SER A 108 14.26 -6.60 -18.74
C SER A 108 13.60 -5.45 -19.52
N THR A 109 12.52 -4.93 -18.96
CA THR A 109 11.98 -3.62 -19.32
C THR A 109 11.79 -2.87 -18.02
N SER A 110 11.88 -1.54 -18.00
CA SER A 110 11.72 -0.83 -16.73
C SER A 110 10.27 -0.88 -16.24
N ASN A 111 10.05 -0.74 -14.93
CA ASN A 111 8.72 -0.51 -14.34
C ASN A 111 7.70 -1.65 -14.60
N ASN A 112 8.11 -2.91 -14.41
CA ASN A 112 7.30 -4.08 -14.73
C ASN A 112 6.22 -4.40 -13.72
N PHE A 113 6.56 -4.32 -12.43
CA PHE A 113 5.66 -4.55 -11.32
C PHE A 113 5.28 -3.22 -10.72
N ARG A 114 3.99 -2.99 -10.50
CA ARG A 114 3.50 -1.71 -10.00
C ARG A 114 2.51 -1.93 -8.87
N ILE A 115 2.61 -1.06 -7.87
CA ILE A 115 1.67 -0.92 -6.77
C ILE A 115 1.31 0.55 -6.65
N ALA A 116 0.03 0.86 -6.53
CA ALA A 116 -0.41 2.24 -6.36
C ALA A 116 -1.54 2.37 -5.34
N LEU A 117 -1.57 3.52 -4.66
CA LEU A 117 -2.65 3.93 -3.77
C LEU A 117 -3.23 5.24 -4.30
N HIS A 118 -4.48 5.17 -4.76
CA HIS A 118 -5.17 6.27 -5.41
C HIS A 118 -6.43 6.69 -4.63
N ASN A 119 -6.85 7.92 -4.92
CA ASN A 119 -8.13 8.49 -4.57
C ASN A 119 -8.97 8.68 -5.84
N ASN A 120 -10.17 8.13 -5.84
CA ASN A 120 -11.12 8.29 -6.93
C ASN A 120 -12.07 9.49 -6.78
N THR A 121 -11.95 10.32 -5.74
CA THR A 121 -12.94 11.36 -5.42
C THR A 121 -13.15 12.37 -6.56
N GLY A 122 -12.13 12.60 -7.40
CA GLY A 122 -12.25 13.46 -8.59
C GLY A 122 -12.68 12.74 -9.88
N GLY A 123 -12.77 11.41 -9.87
CA GLY A 123 -13.07 10.58 -11.04
C GLY A 123 -14.27 9.66 -10.84
N THR A 124 -14.47 8.74 -11.77
CA THR A 124 -15.54 7.74 -11.69
C THR A 124 -15.02 6.46 -11.08
N ALA A 125 -15.66 6.00 -10.00
CA ALA A 125 -15.31 4.75 -9.35
C ALA A 125 -15.30 3.57 -10.32
N ILE A 126 -14.32 2.68 -10.15
CA ILE A 126 -14.25 1.42 -10.90
C ILE A 126 -15.46 0.57 -10.51
N SER A 127 -16.23 0.12 -11.51
CA SER A 127 -17.49 -0.60 -11.30
C SER A 127 -17.58 -1.92 -12.05
N ALA A 128 -16.61 -2.24 -12.91
CA ALA A 128 -16.62 -3.46 -13.73
C ALA A 128 -15.21 -3.95 -14.07
N ASN A 129 -15.12 -5.24 -14.42
CA ASN A 129 -13.91 -5.92 -14.91
C ASN A 129 -13.56 -5.49 -16.34
N ASN A 130 -13.14 -4.24 -16.51
CA ASN A 130 -12.66 -3.69 -17.78
C ASN A 130 -12.03 -2.30 -17.54
N PHE A 131 -11.13 -2.16 -16.57
CA PHE A 131 -10.41 -0.89 -16.47
C PHE A 131 -9.27 -0.88 -17.49
N ALA A 132 -9.41 -0.05 -18.53
CA ALA A 132 -8.44 0.08 -19.60
C ALA A 132 -7.29 1.02 -19.19
N ASN A 133 -6.14 0.87 -19.87
CA ASN A 133 -4.96 1.71 -19.66
C ASN A 133 -5.16 3.16 -20.14
N THR A 134 -6.26 3.46 -20.84
CA THR A 134 -6.70 4.80 -21.22
C THR A 134 -8.22 4.85 -21.17
N ASN A 135 -8.78 5.47 -20.13
CA ASN A 135 -10.22 5.66 -19.96
C ASN A 135 -10.48 7.00 -19.26
N THR A 136 -11.26 7.86 -19.90
CA THR A 136 -11.58 9.20 -19.38
C THR A 136 -12.28 9.17 -18.03
N ASN A 137 -12.90 8.06 -17.65
CA ASN A 137 -13.47 7.84 -16.31
C ASN A 137 -12.42 7.95 -15.19
N PHE A 138 -11.14 7.78 -15.52
CA PHE A 138 -10.03 7.88 -14.57
C PHE A 138 -9.38 9.26 -14.52
N VAL A 139 -9.86 10.21 -15.32
CA VAL A 139 -9.56 11.63 -15.09
C VAL A 139 -10.11 12.01 -13.72
N GLY A 140 -9.31 12.76 -12.96
CA GLY A 140 -9.58 13.17 -11.58
C GLY A 140 -9.15 12.14 -10.52
N TYR A 141 -8.68 10.96 -10.92
CA TYR A 141 -7.91 10.13 -10.00
C TYR A 141 -6.56 10.79 -9.70
N VAL A 142 -6.18 10.76 -8.44
CA VAL A 142 -4.90 11.26 -7.91
C VAL A 142 -4.33 10.24 -6.93
N GLY A 143 -3.02 10.28 -6.66
CA GLY A 143 -2.36 9.37 -5.74
C GLY A 143 -0.93 9.08 -6.17
N TYR A 144 -0.39 7.97 -5.64
CA TYR A 144 1.01 7.60 -5.87
C TYR A 144 1.16 6.16 -6.30
N MET A 145 2.19 5.93 -7.09
CA MET A 145 2.56 4.62 -7.61
C MET A 145 4.05 4.39 -7.39
N ALA A 146 4.40 3.18 -6.97
CA ALA A 146 5.76 2.65 -7.12
C ALA A 146 5.77 1.65 -8.27
N ALA A 147 6.78 1.77 -9.13
CA ALA A 147 7.05 0.81 -10.19
C ALA A 147 8.46 0.25 -10.03
N VAL A 148 8.60 -1.05 -10.30
CA VAL A 148 9.83 -1.81 -10.08
C VAL A 148 10.16 -2.63 -11.32
N SER A 149 11.42 -2.54 -11.74
CA SER A 149 12.03 -3.37 -12.76
C SER A 149 12.36 -4.75 -12.20
N VAL A 150 12.13 -5.80 -12.97
CA VAL A 150 12.47 -7.18 -12.55
C VAL A 150 13.96 -7.47 -12.60
N ASP A 151 14.67 -6.67 -13.36
CA ASP A 151 16.11 -6.69 -13.50
C ASP A 151 16.67 -5.44 -12.82
N PHE A 152 17.47 -5.66 -11.76
CA PHE A 152 18.13 -4.58 -11.04
C PHE A 152 19.45 -4.15 -11.69
N ALA A 153 19.78 -4.66 -12.89
CA ALA A 153 20.84 -4.11 -13.72
C ALA A 153 20.49 -2.72 -14.29
N ASP A 154 19.21 -2.32 -14.25
CA ASP A 154 18.78 -0.97 -14.58
C ASP A 154 19.40 0.03 -13.57
N SER A 155 19.89 1.17 -14.06
CA SER A 155 20.37 2.26 -13.22
C SER A 155 19.29 2.87 -12.33
N THR A 156 18.02 2.64 -12.66
CA THR A 156 16.84 3.11 -11.91
C THR A 156 15.83 1.98 -11.75
N PRO A 157 16.13 0.97 -10.92
CA PRO A 157 15.29 -0.22 -10.79
C PRO A 157 13.93 0.09 -10.16
N VAL A 158 13.79 1.24 -9.48
CA VAL A 158 12.53 1.72 -8.93
C VAL A 158 12.27 3.15 -9.31
N ALA A 159 11.02 3.45 -9.61
CA ALA A 159 10.52 4.79 -9.81
C ALA A 159 9.24 5.00 -8.99
N LEU A 160 9.14 6.18 -8.38
CA LEU A 160 8.00 6.67 -7.62
C LEU A 160 7.35 7.79 -8.44
N PHE A 161 6.03 7.72 -8.57
CA PHE A 161 5.25 8.60 -9.43
C PHE A 161 4.11 9.23 -8.65
N ASP A 162 3.80 10.47 -9.02
CA ASP A 162 2.49 11.06 -8.79
C ASP A 162 1.55 10.68 -9.94
N LYS A 163 0.25 10.62 -9.65
CA LYS A 163 -0.79 10.49 -10.67
C LYS A 163 -1.31 11.87 -11.06
N VAL A 164 -1.10 12.27 -12.31
CA VAL A 164 -1.60 13.55 -12.85
C VAL A 164 -3.11 13.50 -12.98
N SER A 165 -3.83 14.46 -12.40
CA SER A 165 -5.30 14.45 -12.36
C SER A 165 -5.95 14.48 -13.75
N SER A 166 -5.35 15.12 -14.75
CA SER A 166 -5.84 15.10 -16.14
C SER A 166 -5.57 13.78 -16.88
N GLY A 167 -4.73 12.92 -16.32
CA GLY A 167 -4.36 11.64 -16.90
C GLY A 167 -5.50 10.62 -16.86
N ASN A 168 -5.69 9.88 -17.95
CA ASN A 168 -6.76 8.90 -18.12
C ASN A 168 -6.31 7.44 -17.90
N ALA A 169 -5.09 7.20 -17.43
CA ALA A 169 -4.57 5.88 -17.11
C ALA A 169 -4.51 5.66 -15.60
N LEU A 170 -4.85 4.47 -15.10
CA LEU A 170 -4.77 4.18 -13.66
C LEU A 170 -3.41 3.69 -13.20
N ILE A 171 -2.75 2.81 -13.96
CA ILE A 171 -1.49 2.16 -13.52
C ILE A 171 -0.71 1.50 -14.67
N GLY A 172 -1.35 1.13 -15.79
CA GLY A 172 -0.78 0.23 -16.82
C GLY A 172 0.10 0.87 -17.90
N GLN A 173 -0.12 2.11 -18.31
CA GLN A 173 0.89 2.92 -19.00
C GLN A 173 1.29 4.05 -18.08
N ALA A 174 2.59 4.25 -17.89
CA ALA A 174 3.12 5.40 -17.18
C ALA A 174 3.73 6.33 -18.23
N THR A 175 2.89 7.03 -18.98
CA THR A 175 3.41 8.06 -19.89
C THR A 175 3.70 9.32 -19.07
N GLU A 176 4.98 9.61 -18.89
CA GLU A 176 5.44 10.76 -18.12
C GLU A 176 4.86 12.07 -18.68
N GLY A 177 4.52 12.99 -17.78
CA GLY A 177 3.99 14.32 -18.09
C GLY A 177 2.54 14.35 -18.57
N THR A 178 1.93 13.21 -18.90
CA THR A 178 0.54 13.13 -19.35
C THR A 178 -0.35 12.36 -18.38
N GLN A 179 0.14 11.24 -17.87
CA GLN A 179 -0.59 10.36 -16.97
C GLN A 179 0.01 10.38 -15.57
N PHE A 180 1.33 10.46 -15.49
CA PHE A 180 2.10 10.43 -14.25
C PHE A 180 3.27 11.41 -14.32
N THR A 181 3.69 11.97 -13.20
CA THR A 181 4.96 12.70 -13.08
C THR A 181 5.90 11.86 -12.24
N THR A 182 7.14 11.70 -12.70
CA THR A 182 8.17 11.03 -11.91
C THR A 182 8.55 11.94 -10.74
N LEU A 183 8.39 11.44 -9.52
CA LEU A 183 8.85 12.13 -8.30
C LEU A 183 10.32 11.81 -8.03
N ALA A 184 10.66 10.52 -8.12
CA ALA A 184 12.03 10.05 -7.95
C ALA A 184 12.22 8.72 -8.67
N GLN A 185 13.46 8.45 -9.09
CA GLN A 185 13.86 7.19 -9.66
C GLN A 185 15.27 6.83 -9.20
N GLY A 186 15.51 5.56 -8.93
CA GLY A 186 16.77 5.09 -8.37
C GLY A 186 16.66 3.71 -7.76
N GLY A 187 17.65 3.35 -6.95
CA GLY A 187 17.76 2.07 -6.25
C GLY A 187 19.21 1.62 -6.14
N PRO A 188 19.48 0.43 -5.54
CA PRO A 188 20.83 -0.07 -5.39
C PRO A 188 21.40 -0.31 -6.78
N ASN A 189 22.46 0.41 -7.10
CA ASN A 189 23.27 0.14 -8.28
C ASN A 189 24.07 -1.14 -7.97
N VAL A 190 23.43 -2.29 -8.17
CA VAL A 190 24.10 -3.59 -8.06
C VAL A 190 24.86 -3.83 -9.35
N SER A 191 26.16 -4.13 -9.24
CA SER A 191 26.99 -4.48 -10.39
C SER A 191 26.33 -5.59 -11.22
N PRO A 192 26.36 -5.55 -12.57
CA PRO A 192 25.70 -6.55 -13.44
C PRO A 192 26.10 -8.02 -13.20
N ALA A 193 27.18 -8.27 -12.45
CA ALA A 193 27.65 -9.61 -12.10
C ALA A 193 27.01 -10.18 -10.80
N ASP A 194 26.40 -9.32 -9.98
CA ASP A 194 25.82 -9.66 -8.67
C ASP A 194 24.30 -9.35 -8.60
N THR A 195 23.66 -9.09 -9.75
CA THR A 195 22.29 -8.58 -9.82
C THR A 195 21.26 -9.60 -9.29
N PRO A 196 20.58 -9.32 -8.16
CA PRO A 196 19.46 -10.13 -7.74
C PRO A 196 18.24 -9.74 -8.57
N ALA A 197 18.11 -10.32 -9.77
CA ALA A 197 16.85 -10.23 -10.50
C ALA A 197 15.74 -10.93 -9.70
N LEU A 198 14.51 -10.45 -9.87
CA LEU A 198 13.36 -11.20 -9.38
C LEU A 198 13.31 -12.56 -10.09
N ALA A 199 13.30 -13.64 -9.31
CA ALA A 199 13.44 -15.01 -9.80
C ALA A 199 12.10 -15.74 -9.80
N ALA A 200 11.89 -16.56 -10.83
CA ALA A 200 10.76 -17.48 -10.89
C ALA A 200 10.77 -18.44 -9.68
N GLY A 201 9.58 -18.86 -9.26
CA GLY A 201 9.36 -19.74 -8.12
C GLY A 201 9.50 -19.08 -6.75
N THR A 202 9.82 -17.80 -6.68
CA THR A 202 10.22 -17.13 -5.44
C THR A 202 9.13 -16.23 -4.87
N ASN A 203 9.02 -16.20 -3.54
CA ASN A 203 8.08 -15.35 -2.81
C ASN A 203 8.72 -14.00 -2.48
N TYR A 204 7.94 -12.94 -2.70
CA TYR A 204 8.32 -11.56 -2.44
C TYR A 204 7.23 -10.85 -1.65
N THR A 205 7.63 -9.87 -0.85
CA THR A 205 6.73 -8.90 -0.24
C THR A 205 7.11 -7.51 -0.72
N ALA A 206 6.21 -6.88 -1.48
CA ALA A 206 6.32 -5.48 -1.86
C ALA A 206 5.45 -4.62 -0.93
N SER A 207 5.95 -3.45 -0.53
CA SER A 207 5.23 -2.51 0.31
C SER A 207 5.31 -1.10 -0.29
N LEU A 208 4.18 -0.40 -0.31
CA LEU A 208 4.09 1.03 -0.57
C LEU A 208 3.53 1.70 0.68
N VAL A 209 4.29 2.63 1.25
CA VAL A 209 3.93 3.39 2.43
C VAL A 209 3.84 4.87 2.05
N ILE A 210 2.73 5.51 2.39
CA ILE A 210 2.57 6.95 2.23
C ILE A 210 2.35 7.53 3.61
N THR A 211 3.28 8.38 4.04
CA THR A 211 3.30 8.99 5.37
C THR A 211 3.09 10.49 5.25
N ARG A 212 2.15 11.05 6.00
CA ARG A 212 1.97 12.50 6.08
C ARG A 212 3.19 13.12 6.74
N ILE A 213 3.81 14.09 6.08
CA ILE A 213 4.88 14.92 6.64
C ILE A 213 4.39 16.37 6.77
N ALA A 214 5.17 17.22 7.43
CA ALA A 214 4.76 18.60 7.71
C ALA A 214 4.38 19.39 6.45
N SER A 215 5.10 19.18 5.35
CA SER A 215 4.95 19.92 4.09
C SER A 215 4.28 19.13 2.97
N GLY A 216 3.80 17.90 3.22
CA GLY A 216 3.28 17.04 2.16
C GLY A 216 3.18 15.58 2.59
N VAL A 217 3.67 14.67 1.75
CA VAL A 217 3.82 13.25 2.09
C VAL A 217 5.20 12.72 1.74
N ASN A 218 5.68 11.76 2.51
CA ASN A 218 6.76 10.87 2.13
C ASN A 218 6.16 9.61 1.49
N ILE A 219 6.68 9.21 0.34
CA ILE A 219 6.32 7.99 -0.37
C ILE A 219 7.51 7.06 -0.28
N ALA A 220 7.33 5.90 0.34
CA ALA A 220 8.36 4.90 0.49
C ALA A 220 7.91 3.56 -0.11
N TYR A 221 8.78 2.95 -0.89
CA TYR A 221 8.62 1.61 -1.41
C TYR A 221 9.64 0.66 -0.78
N SER A 222 9.24 -0.57 -0.51
CA SER A 222 10.16 -1.63 -0.16
C SER A 222 9.83 -2.96 -0.81
N LEU A 223 10.87 -3.78 -1.00
CA LEU A 223 10.77 -5.13 -1.53
C LEU A 223 11.67 -6.07 -0.72
N THR A 224 11.12 -7.21 -0.33
CA THR A 224 11.83 -8.24 0.43
C THR A 224 11.53 -9.61 -0.13
N GLY A 225 12.43 -10.56 0.13
CA GLY A 225 12.24 -11.97 -0.22
C GLY A 225 13.18 -12.46 -1.32
N GLY A 226 13.27 -13.78 -1.46
CA GLY A 226 14.09 -14.40 -2.49
C GLY A 226 15.57 -14.07 -2.42
N SER A 227 16.17 -13.89 -3.60
CA SER A 227 17.57 -13.47 -3.79
C SER A 227 17.83 -11.99 -3.46
N VAL A 228 16.80 -11.22 -3.10
CA VAL A 228 16.96 -9.84 -2.62
C VAL A 228 17.50 -9.94 -1.20
N GLY A 229 18.83 -10.12 -1.09
CA GLY A 229 19.51 -10.56 0.14
C GLY A 229 19.34 -9.65 1.37
N SER A 230 18.83 -8.44 1.20
CA SER A 230 18.39 -7.52 2.26
C SER A 230 17.17 -6.73 1.79
N THR A 231 16.37 -6.19 2.71
CA THR A 231 15.21 -5.35 2.34
C THR A 231 15.65 -4.19 1.47
N PHE A 232 15.20 -4.18 0.22
CA PHE A 232 15.37 -3.04 -0.66
C PHE A 232 14.36 -1.96 -0.27
N THR A 233 14.81 -0.71 -0.12
CA THR A 233 13.97 0.45 0.20
C THR A 233 14.33 1.63 -0.69
N PHE A 234 13.32 2.41 -1.08
CA PHE A 234 13.49 3.66 -1.82
C PHE A 234 12.36 4.63 -1.46
N ASP A 235 12.67 5.89 -1.21
CA ASP A 235 11.69 6.88 -0.79
C ASP A 235 11.91 8.26 -1.42
N THR A 236 10.88 9.09 -1.37
CA THR A 236 10.91 10.49 -1.79
C THR A 236 9.78 11.28 -1.13
N ASP A 237 9.91 12.60 -1.09
CA ASP A 237 8.89 13.50 -0.58
C ASP A 237 8.15 14.19 -1.73
N ASP A 238 6.82 14.19 -1.69
CA ASP A 238 5.99 15.10 -2.50
C ASP A 238 5.42 16.21 -1.61
N THR A 239 5.88 17.42 -1.87
CA THR A 239 5.43 18.65 -1.20
C THR A 239 4.58 19.55 -2.11
N SER A 240 4.36 19.14 -3.36
CA SER A 240 3.74 19.95 -4.41
C SER A 240 2.29 19.55 -4.69
N SER A 241 2.01 18.25 -4.78
CA SER A 241 0.72 17.68 -5.17
C SER A 241 0.15 16.77 -4.09
N ALA A 242 0.50 17.04 -2.83
CA ALA A 242 0.31 16.14 -1.69
C ALA A 242 -1.12 15.61 -1.52
N VAL A 243 -1.38 14.42 -2.07
CA VAL A 243 -2.58 13.61 -1.85
C VAL A 243 -2.50 12.92 -0.50
N THR A 244 -3.54 13.06 0.32
CA THR A 244 -3.56 12.52 1.69
C THR A 244 -4.80 11.69 1.99
N SER A 245 -5.59 11.33 0.99
CA SER A 245 -6.75 10.47 1.13
C SER A 245 -6.69 9.39 0.06
N PHE A 246 -7.08 8.16 0.40
CA PHE A 246 -6.93 6.98 -0.46
C PHE A 246 -8.11 6.03 -0.31
N ASN A 247 -8.55 5.45 -1.41
CA ASN A 247 -9.68 4.52 -1.43
C ASN A 247 -9.55 3.42 -2.49
N THR A 248 -8.44 3.40 -3.23
CA THR A 248 -8.20 2.44 -4.29
C THR A 248 -6.77 1.95 -4.22
N LEU A 249 -6.58 0.63 -4.07
CA LEU A 249 -5.31 -0.05 -4.27
C LEU A 249 -5.28 -0.59 -5.69
N LEU A 250 -4.16 -0.41 -6.37
CA LEU A 250 -3.94 -0.92 -7.72
C LEU A 250 -2.65 -1.75 -7.74
N LEU A 251 -2.68 -2.85 -8.47
CA LEU A 251 -1.51 -3.62 -8.83
C LEU A 251 -1.47 -3.76 -10.34
N HIS A 252 -0.28 -3.77 -10.92
CA HIS A 252 -0.12 -4.07 -12.33
C HIS A 252 1.16 -4.84 -12.59
N VAL A 253 1.08 -5.73 -13.58
CA VAL A 253 2.22 -6.46 -14.13
C VAL A 253 2.20 -6.31 -15.65
N ASN A 254 3.31 -5.86 -16.22
CA ASN A 254 3.45 -5.75 -17.68
C ASN A 254 3.50 -7.12 -18.36
N SER A 255 3.01 -7.21 -19.61
CA SER A 255 3.23 -8.39 -20.45
C SER A 255 4.70 -8.55 -20.84
N GLY A 256 5.11 -9.78 -21.12
CA GLY A 256 6.46 -10.08 -21.62
C GLY A 256 7.55 -9.96 -20.56
N THR A 257 7.19 -9.59 -19.33
CA THR A 257 8.09 -9.60 -18.17
C THR A 257 8.17 -11.00 -17.57
N TRP A 258 7.02 -11.59 -17.21
CA TRP A 258 6.90 -12.99 -16.81
C TRP A 258 5.47 -13.47 -17.12
N ASP A 259 5.22 -14.78 -17.06
CA ASP A 259 3.91 -15.34 -17.46
C ASP A 259 2.83 -15.25 -16.37
N THR A 260 3.22 -15.41 -15.10
CA THR A 260 2.27 -15.63 -14.02
C THR A 260 2.72 -14.98 -12.70
N THR A 261 1.85 -14.17 -12.09
CA THR A 261 1.95 -13.73 -10.68
C THR A 261 0.86 -14.38 -9.84
N GLN A 262 1.22 -15.00 -8.73
CA GLN A 262 0.27 -15.51 -7.74
C GLN A 262 0.30 -14.60 -6.50
N LEU A 263 -0.81 -13.98 -6.16
CA LEU A 263 -0.99 -13.16 -4.97
C LEU A 263 -1.40 -14.05 -3.79
N GLN A 264 -0.65 -13.93 -2.70
CA GLN A 264 -0.84 -14.70 -1.47
C GLN A 264 -1.57 -13.90 -0.42
N ASN A 265 -1.12 -12.67 -0.18
CA ASN A 265 -1.73 -11.79 0.80
C ASN A 265 -1.75 -10.35 0.25
N VAL A 266 -2.89 -9.69 0.40
CA VAL A 266 -3.07 -8.27 0.09
C VAL A 266 -3.55 -7.59 1.35
N ASN A 267 -2.72 -6.70 1.90
CA ASN A 267 -3.06 -5.91 3.06
C ASN A 267 -2.99 -4.42 2.73
N VAL A 268 -4.00 -3.67 3.20
CA VAL A 268 -3.93 -2.22 3.31
C VAL A 268 -4.23 -1.89 4.75
N SER A 269 -3.38 -1.10 5.39
CA SER A 269 -3.56 -0.68 6.77
C SER A 269 -3.28 0.81 6.95
N LEU A 270 -4.02 1.42 7.87
CA LEU A 270 -3.84 2.79 8.31
C LEU A 270 -3.19 2.77 9.70
N THR A 271 -2.15 3.57 9.88
CA THR A 271 -1.56 3.85 11.19
C THR A 271 -1.78 5.32 11.48
N ALA A 272 -2.62 5.62 12.47
CA ALA A 272 -2.88 7.00 12.89
C ALA A 272 -2.00 7.35 14.10
N ILE A 273 -1.41 8.56 14.07
CA ILE A 273 -0.73 9.14 15.22
C ILE A 273 -1.72 10.06 15.94
N PRO A 274 -1.99 9.83 17.24
CA PRO A 274 -2.85 10.73 18.00
C PRO A 274 -2.37 12.18 17.91
N GLU A 275 -3.29 13.10 17.70
CA GLU A 275 -2.96 14.53 17.69
C GLU A 275 -2.38 14.98 19.04
N PRO A 276 -1.51 16.02 19.07
CA PRO A 276 -1.03 16.62 20.31
C PRO A 276 -2.15 16.98 21.30
N SER A 277 -3.31 17.40 20.79
CA SER A 277 -4.53 17.69 21.55
C SER A 277 -5.07 16.46 22.30
N THR A 278 -4.97 15.28 21.71
CA THR A 278 -5.36 14.00 22.32
C THR A 278 -4.48 13.69 23.52
N TYR A 279 -3.17 13.88 23.37
CA TYR A 279 -2.23 13.73 24.49
C TYR A 279 -2.51 14.76 25.60
N ALA A 280 -2.82 16.00 25.24
CA ALA A 280 -3.17 17.04 26.20
C ALA A 280 -4.48 16.72 26.95
N ALA A 281 -5.50 16.19 26.26
CA ALA A 281 -6.76 15.78 26.87
C ALA A 281 -6.55 14.59 27.83
N LEU A 282 -5.75 13.60 27.43
CA LEU A 282 -5.40 12.46 28.29
C LEU A 282 -4.61 12.91 29.53
N ALA A 283 -3.63 13.80 29.34
CA ALA A 283 -2.92 14.41 30.47
C ALA A 283 -3.87 15.19 31.39
N GLY A 284 -4.81 15.95 30.83
CA GLY A 284 -5.87 16.63 31.57
C GLY A 284 -6.72 15.68 32.40
N LEU A 285 -7.22 14.60 31.81
CA LEU A 285 -8.01 13.58 32.52
C LEU A 285 -7.22 12.92 33.65
N LEU A 286 -5.93 12.64 33.44
CA LEU A 286 -5.05 12.08 34.47
C LEU A 286 -4.86 13.06 35.64
N THR A 287 -4.64 14.34 35.34
CA THR A 287 -4.53 15.37 36.39
C THR A 287 -5.81 15.50 37.19
N LEU A 288 -6.99 15.47 36.54
CA LEU A 288 -8.29 15.50 37.20
C LEU A 288 -8.51 14.24 38.08
N GLY A 289 -8.15 13.06 37.58
CA GLY A 289 -8.23 11.81 38.34
C GLY A 289 -7.33 11.85 39.58
N LEU A 290 -6.11 12.37 39.45
CA LEU A 290 -5.19 12.54 40.58
C LEU A 290 -5.73 13.52 41.62
N VAL A 291 -6.30 14.65 41.20
CA VAL A 291 -6.92 15.63 42.10
C VAL A 291 -8.10 15.00 42.85
N ALA A 292 -8.99 14.30 42.15
CA ALA A 292 -10.14 13.62 42.76
C ALA A 292 -9.70 12.56 43.79
N TRP A 293 -8.68 11.76 43.46
CA TRP A 293 -8.11 10.77 44.38
C TRP A 293 -7.53 11.42 45.65
N ARG A 294 -6.75 12.50 45.50
CA ARG A 294 -6.20 13.24 46.66
C ARG A 294 -7.30 13.80 47.56
N ARG A 295 -8.38 14.34 46.99
CA ARG A 295 -9.52 14.86 47.77
C ARG A 295 -10.21 13.74 48.56
N ARG A 296 -10.35 12.54 47.98
CA ARG A 296 -10.94 11.38 48.66
C ARG A 296 -10.09 10.88 49.84
N GLN A 297 -8.77 10.83 49.68
CA GLN A 297 -7.86 10.42 50.77
C GLN A 297 -7.93 11.37 51.97
N ALA A 298 -8.00 12.69 51.71
CA ALA A 298 -8.14 13.69 52.77
C ALA A 298 -9.44 13.50 53.57
N ALA A 299 -10.56 13.21 52.90
CA ALA A 299 -11.83 12.94 53.56
C ALA A 299 -11.81 11.69 54.46
N HIS A 300 -11.09 10.63 54.07
CA HIS A 300 -10.97 9.41 54.89
C HIS A 300 -10.06 9.57 56.12
N THR A 301 -9.14 10.54 56.13
CA THR A 301 -8.24 10.76 57.27
C THR A 301 -8.86 11.69 58.31
N ALA A 302 -9.93 12.41 57.94
CA ALA A 302 -10.65 13.33 58.82
C ALA A 302 -11.84 12.69 59.57
N ALA A 303 -12.07 11.39 59.37
CA ALA A 303 -13.05 10.58 60.08
C ALA A 303 -12.33 9.60 61.02
#